data_AF-A0AAV0BJ62-F1
#
_entry.id   AF-A0AAV0BJ62-F1
#
_cell.length_a   1.000
_cell.length_b   1.000
_cell.length_c   1.000
_cell.angle_alpha   90.00
_cell.angle_beta   90.00
_cell.angle_gamma   90.00
#
_symmetry.space_group_name_H-M   'P 1'
#
loop_
_entity.id
_entity.type
_entity.pdbx_description
1 polymer ?
#
loop_
_entity_poly.entity_id
_entity_poly.type
_entity_poly.pdbx_seq_one_letter_code
_entity_poly.pdbx_strand_id
1 'polypeptide(L)'
;MSCLRNVLTRNSNLITSTSKSSTSSANFNFNRSVLRERTRKTYATTTTTTPTSSDPEFAQGSKLTEADRIPKSETEAAELLKNAKTTEERQRIFKLLIGEVKTPINTKLVTEESSSVGAGADSMTFRAIGRTRVKSDRFGIQIEQSPFDSLLHKLESTSKVLKKLPDGSVYRRSVESLTNHQISIVKRYVSLVETEIKSDDAGKDKLVKEGEGRIEELITKAEGELGVELIEDAIEKAEDEYNLVLKMIEYEAWNDLEEKPLPGQWDFFKVSPSTSYPKD
;
A
#
# COMPACT_ATOMS: atom_id res chain seq x y z
N MET A 1 -22.89 7.69 69.22
CA MET A 1 -22.63 6.84 68.05
C MET A 1 -21.78 7.66 67.06
N SER A 2 -20.59 8.15 67.41
CA SER A 2 -19.31 7.44 67.50
C SER A 2 -19.00 6.57 66.28
N CYS A 3 -18.23 7.14 65.34
CA CYS A 3 -17.12 6.56 64.55
C CYS A 3 -16.52 7.76 63.78
N LEU A 4 -15.61 8.58 64.35
CA LEU A 4 -14.15 8.39 64.42
C LEU A 4 -13.58 7.90 63.07
N ARG A 5 -12.97 8.71 62.20
CA ARG A 5 -11.73 9.53 62.27
C ARG A 5 -10.44 8.68 62.14
N ASN A 6 -9.52 9.19 61.31
CA ASN A 6 -8.09 8.83 61.11
C ASN A 6 -7.80 7.72 60.07
N VAL A 7 -6.76 7.74 59.21
CA VAL A 7 -5.41 8.38 59.16
C VAL A 7 -5.04 8.54 57.65
N LEU A 8 -4.70 9.73 57.10
CA LEU A 8 -3.32 10.23 56.79
C LEU A 8 -2.38 9.15 56.19
N THR A 9 -1.66 9.31 55.07
CA THR A 9 -0.62 10.30 54.75
C THR A 9 -0.10 10.14 53.31
N ARG A 10 0.26 11.29 52.70
CA ARG A 10 1.46 11.57 51.87
C ARG A 10 1.73 10.75 50.59
N ASN A 11 1.70 11.44 49.45
CA ASN A 11 2.94 11.69 48.71
C ASN A 11 2.80 12.89 47.76
N SER A 12 3.16 14.05 48.29
CA SER A 12 3.54 15.24 47.54
C SER A 12 5.07 15.20 47.34
N ASN A 13 5.52 14.88 46.14
CA ASN A 13 6.91 15.15 45.75
C ASN A 13 6.88 16.13 44.58
N LEU A 14 7.01 17.41 44.95
CA LEU A 14 7.60 18.44 44.12
C LEU A 14 9.05 18.04 43.84
N ILE A 15 9.40 17.89 42.57
CA ILE A 15 10.79 17.95 42.13
C ILE A 15 10.88 19.11 41.15
N THR A 16 11.28 20.25 41.69
CA THR A 16 11.91 21.33 40.96
C THR A 16 13.34 20.90 40.61
N SER A 17 13.65 20.74 39.33
CA SER A 17 15.03 20.72 38.86
C SER A 17 15.19 21.69 37.70
N THR A 18 15.75 22.84 38.02
CA THR A 18 16.39 23.78 37.12
C THR A 18 17.62 23.13 36.47
N SER A 19 17.72 23.12 35.14
CA SER A 19 19.02 22.98 34.48
C SER A 19 19.03 23.65 33.10
N LYS A 20 19.60 24.86 33.11
CA LYS A 20 20.59 25.42 32.18
C LYS A 20 20.44 25.14 30.67
N SER A 21 20.22 26.24 29.97
CA SER A 21 20.56 26.51 28.58
C SER A 21 21.93 26.00 28.15
N SER A 22 21.97 25.25 27.04
CA SER A 22 23.14 25.22 26.15
C SER A 22 22.66 25.46 24.72
N THR A 23 22.93 26.66 24.24
CA THR A 23 22.90 27.03 22.82
C THR A 23 23.96 26.24 22.07
N SER A 24 23.57 25.42 21.10
CA SER A 24 24.49 24.86 20.11
C SER A 24 23.95 25.19 18.73
N SER A 25 24.48 26.27 18.15
CA SER A 25 24.30 26.62 16.75
C SER A 25 25.02 25.61 15.88
N ALA A 26 24.28 24.90 15.02
CA ALA A 26 24.84 24.18 13.89
C ALA A 26 24.13 24.65 12.63
N ASN A 27 24.84 25.49 11.86
CA ASN A 27 24.47 25.90 10.52
C ASN A 27 24.45 24.66 9.61
N PHE A 28 23.30 24.32 9.05
CA PHE A 28 23.21 23.36 7.95
C PHE A 28 22.68 24.08 6.71
N ASN A 29 23.63 24.49 5.87
CA ASN A 29 23.38 25.01 4.53
C ASN A 29 22.83 23.89 3.64
N PHE A 30 21.53 23.92 3.32
CA PHE A 30 20.98 23.06 2.29
C PHE A 30 20.98 23.80 0.94
N ASN A 31 21.96 23.46 0.11
CA ASN A 31 22.08 23.93 -1.26
C ASN A 31 20.86 23.48 -2.08
N ARG A 32 20.02 24.45 -2.46
CA ARG A 32 18.92 24.28 -3.39
C ARG A 32 19.42 24.50 -4.81
N SER A 33 19.79 23.42 -5.52
CA SER A 33 19.96 23.48 -6.98
C SER A 33 20.08 22.09 -7.60
N VAL A 34 19.01 21.59 -8.24
CA VAL A 34 19.13 20.91 -9.54
C VAL A 34 17.79 21.07 -10.28
N LEU A 35 17.76 22.02 -11.22
CA LEU A 35 16.79 22.06 -12.30
C LEU A 35 17.56 21.75 -13.58
N ARG A 36 17.09 20.75 -14.33
CA ARG A 36 17.18 20.51 -15.79
C ARG A 36 18.52 20.66 -16.51
N GLU A 37 18.84 19.64 -17.32
CA GLU A 37 19.12 19.73 -18.78
C GLU A 37 19.50 18.32 -19.30
N ARG A 38 18.63 17.58 -20.00
CA ARG A 38 18.55 17.48 -21.47
C ARG A 38 19.86 17.72 -22.22
N THR A 39 20.54 16.64 -22.60
CA THR A 39 21.31 16.59 -23.86
C THR A 39 21.09 15.26 -24.57
N ARG A 40 20.81 15.36 -25.87
CA ARG A 40 20.60 14.28 -26.83
C ARG A 40 21.95 13.61 -27.12
N LYS A 41 21.98 12.28 -27.22
CA LYS A 41 23.10 11.56 -27.85
C LYS A 41 22.73 11.16 -29.27
N THR A 42 23.59 11.61 -30.17
CA THR A 42 23.66 11.42 -31.61
C THR A 42 24.01 9.99 -31.98
N TYR A 43 23.43 9.53 -33.08
CA TYR A 43 23.73 8.30 -33.81
C TYR A 43 25.06 8.44 -34.57
N ALA A 44 25.92 7.43 -34.48
CA ALA A 44 27.12 7.28 -35.30
C ALA A 44 27.09 5.93 -36.02
N THR A 45 27.10 5.98 -37.34
CA THR A 45 27.33 4.91 -38.31
C THR A 45 28.83 4.76 -38.60
N THR A 46 29.35 3.53 -38.60
CA THR A 46 30.61 3.16 -39.28
C THR A 46 30.56 1.71 -39.81
N THR A 47 30.38 1.61 -41.12
CA THR A 47 31.08 0.77 -42.12
C THR A 47 31.87 -0.50 -41.73
N THR A 48 31.56 -1.58 -42.46
CA THR A 48 32.44 -2.41 -43.30
C THR A 48 33.73 -3.01 -42.72
N THR A 49 33.82 -4.35 -42.65
CA THR A 49 34.81 -5.19 -43.36
C THR A 49 34.75 -6.65 -42.86
N THR A 50 34.64 -7.58 -43.80
CA THR A 50 35.04 -9.00 -43.66
C THR A 50 36.53 -9.15 -44.00
N PRO A 51 37.26 -10.09 -43.36
CA PRO A 51 37.83 -11.16 -44.18
C PRO A 51 37.90 -12.56 -43.52
N THR A 52 37.95 -13.53 -44.43
CA THR A 52 38.17 -14.99 -44.40
C THR A 52 39.42 -15.48 -43.63
N SER A 53 39.30 -16.58 -42.84
CA SER A 53 39.94 -17.91 -43.05
C SER A 53 40.11 -18.74 -41.75
N SER A 54 39.64 -20.02 -41.79
CA SER A 54 40.20 -21.28 -41.20
C SER A 54 41.16 -21.20 -40.00
N ASP A 55 41.02 -21.92 -38.87
CA ASP A 55 40.71 -23.36 -38.67
C ASP A 55 40.52 -23.67 -37.14
N PRO A 56 40.27 -24.94 -36.71
CA PRO A 56 39.28 -25.28 -35.67
C PRO A 56 39.86 -25.59 -34.27
N GLU A 57 38.95 -25.84 -33.32
CA GLU A 57 38.98 -26.89 -32.28
C GLU A 57 38.54 -26.40 -30.88
N PHE A 58 37.50 -27.08 -30.37
CA PHE A 58 37.17 -27.28 -28.96
C PHE A 58 36.42 -26.19 -28.16
N ALA A 59 35.08 -26.24 -28.21
CA ALA A 59 34.24 -26.25 -26.99
C ALA A 59 32.81 -26.66 -27.37
N GLN A 60 32.40 -27.87 -26.98
CA GLN A 60 31.01 -28.30 -27.02
C GLN A 60 30.19 -27.50 -25.97
N GLY A 61 29.72 -26.32 -26.39
CA GLY A 61 28.63 -25.61 -25.72
C GLY A 61 27.30 -26.25 -26.09
N SER A 62 26.50 -26.57 -25.08
CA SER A 62 25.16 -27.16 -25.19
C SER A 62 24.34 -26.53 -26.31
N LYS A 63 24.03 -27.34 -27.32
CA LYS A 63 23.11 -27.00 -28.40
C LYS A 63 21.71 -26.84 -27.80
N LEU A 64 21.34 -25.62 -27.41
CA LEU A 64 19.95 -25.23 -27.24
C LEU A 64 19.27 -25.51 -28.59
N THR A 65 18.34 -26.46 -28.59
CA THR A 65 17.56 -26.80 -29.78
C THR A 65 16.82 -25.54 -30.25
N GLU A 66 16.86 -25.23 -31.55
CA GLU A 66 16.26 -24.04 -32.17
C GLU A 66 14.78 -23.81 -31.75
N ALA A 67 14.10 -24.87 -31.31
CA ALA A 67 12.72 -24.88 -30.83
C ALA A 67 12.47 -24.14 -29.49
N ASP A 68 13.51 -23.82 -28.71
CA ASP A 68 13.36 -23.13 -27.42
C ASP A 68 13.50 -21.60 -27.53
N ARG A 69 13.73 -21.08 -28.74
CA ARG A 69 13.82 -19.64 -29.01
C ARG A 69 12.43 -19.09 -29.30
N ILE A 70 12.11 -17.92 -28.73
CA ILE A 70 10.87 -17.20 -29.06
C ILE A 70 10.96 -16.80 -30.54
N PRO A 71 10.01 -17.21 -31.41
CA PRO A 71 10.03 -16.83 -32.81
C PRO A 71 9.88 -15.32 -32.93
N LYS A 72 10.71 -14.70 -33.77
CA LYS A 72 10.75 -13.23 -33.91
C LYS A 72 9.76 -12.73 -34.97
N SER A 73 9.23 -13.63 -35.80
CA SER A 73 8.28 -13.33 -36.86
C SER A 73 7.20 -14.42 -36.99
N GLU A 74 6.02 -14.04 -37.50
CA GLU A 74 4.91 -14.97 -37.75
C GLU A 74 5.29 -16.05 -38.79
N THR A 75 6.05 -15.66 -39.80
CA THR A 75 6.57 -16.58 -40.83
C THR A 75 7.46 -17.65 -40.23
N GLU A 76 8.35 -17.27 -39.30
CA GLU A 76 9.23 -18.18 -38.57
C GLU A 76 8.42 -19.12 -37.66
N ALA A 77 7.39 -18.61 -36.97
CA ALA A 77 6.48 -19.44 -36.17
C ALA A 77 5.77 -20.49 -37.04
N ALA A 78 5.31 -20.11 -38.24
CA ALA A 78 4.68 -21.03 -39.19
C ALA A 78 5.65 -22.11 -39.69
N GLU A 79 6.91 -21.75 -39.97
CA GLU A 79 7.96 -22.70 -40.35
C GLU A 79 8.27 -23.70 -39.23
N LEU A 80 8.37 -23.22 -37.98
CA LEU A 80 8.57 -24.09 -36.82
C LEU A 80 7.41 -25.07 -36.62
N LEU A 81 6.16 -24.63 -36.79
CA LEU A 81 4.98 -25.49 -36.71
C LEU A 81 4.92 -26.51 -37.86
N LYS A 82 5.39 -26.14 -39.06
CA LYS A 82 5.48 -27.03 -40.22
C LYS A 82 6.56 -28.09 -40.03
N ASN A 83 7.68 -27.72 -39.42
CA ASN A 83 8.81 -28.61 -39.16
C ASN A 83 8.60 -29.51 -37.92
N ALA A 84 7.71 -29.11 -37.00
CA ALA A 84 7.37 -29.88 -35.80
C ALA A 84 6.63 -31.18 -36.15
N LYS A 85 7.24 -32.31 -35.78
CA LYS A 85 6.74 -33.66 -36.09
C LYS A 85 5.80 -34.18 -35.01
N THR A 86 5.97 -33.74 -33.77
CA THR A 86 5.17 -34.18 -32.62
C THR A 86 4.16 -33.12 -32.18
N THR A 87 3.04 -33.56 -31.61
CA THR A 87 2.00 -32.66 -31.06
C THR A 87 2.51 -31.87 -29.86
N GLU A 88 3.40 -32.47 -29.08
CA GLU A 88 4.02 -31.85 -27.91
C GLU A 88 4.94 -30.67 -28.30
N GLU A 89 5.74 -30.81 -29.36
CA GLU A 89 6.56 -29.72 -29.90
C GLU A 89 5.69 -28.54 -30.32
N ARG A 90 4.58 -28.80 -31.03
CA ARG A 90 3.63 -27.76 -31.42
C ARG A 90 3.01 -27.06 -30.21
N GLN A 91 2.57 -27.83 -29.21
CA GLN A 91 2.02 -27.28 -27.97
C GLN A 91 3.06 -26.43 -27.21
N ARG A 92 4.35 -26.80 -27.23
CA ARG A 92 5.43 -26.00 -26.64
C ARG A 92 5.65 -24.69 -27.39
N ILE A 93 5.67 -24.72 -28.73
CA ILE A 93 5.77 -23.51 -29.57
C ILE A 93 4.61 -22.55 -29.29
N PHE A 94 3.38 -23.07 -29.17
CA PHE A 94 2.22 -22.25 -28.81
C PHE A 94 2.33 -21.63 -27.41
N LYS A 95 2.77 -22.42 -26.42
CA LYS A 95 2.99 -21.90 -25.04
C LYS A 95 4.07 -20.82 -25.00
N LEU A 96 5.14 -20.98 -25.79
CA LEU A 96 6.20 -19.98 -25.95
C LEU A 96 5.66 -18.67 -26.55
N LEU A 97 4.80 -18.76 -27.57
CA LEU A 97 4.21 -17.59 -28.24
C LEU A 97 3.23 -16.82 -27.33
N ILE A 98 2.48 -17.55 -26.50
CA ILE A 98 1.55 -16.99 -25.51
C ILE A 98 2.31 -16.38 -24.31
N GLY A 99 3.61 -16.67 -24.15
CA GLY A 99 4.44 -16.18 -23.06
C GLY A 99 4.30 -16.97 -21.76
N GLU A 100 3.64 -18.13 -21.78
CA GLU A 100 3.52 -19.03 -20.62
C GLU A 100 4.74 -19.95 -20.51
N VAL A 101 5.90 -19.38 -20.19
CA VAL A 101 7.09 -20.18 -19.86
C VAL A 101 7.31 -20.19 -18.36
N LYS A 102 6.87 -21.25 -17.70
CA LYS A 102 7.44 -21.69 -16.43
C LYS A 102 8.52 -22.72 -16.74
N THR A 103 9.76 -22.28 -16.94
CA THR A 103 10.91 -23.19 -16.90
C THR A 103 11.29 -23.44 -15.43
N PRO A 104 11.64 -24.66 -15.03
CA PRO A 104 12.30 -24.87 -13.75
C PRO A 104 13.68 -24.21 -13.82
N ILE A 105 13.82 -23.08 -13.11
CA ILE A 105 15.06 -22.31 -13.02
C ILE A 105 16.13 -23.19 -12.35
N ASN A 106 17.11 -23.64 -13.13
CA ASN A 106 18.39 -24.06 -12.56
C ASN A 106 19.15 -22.79 -12.16
N THR A 107 19.27 -22.60 -10.86
CA THR A 107 19.97 -21.50 -10.20
C THR A 107 21.48 -21.53 -10.51
N LYS A 108 21.99 -20.55 -11.26
CA LYS A 108 23.32 -19.95 -11.04
C LYS A 108 23.55 -18.71 -11.93
N LEU A 109 23.62 -17.56 -11.24
CA LEU A 109 24.46 -16.39 -11.50
C LEU A 109 24.22 -15.61 -12.80
N VAL A 110 23.65 -14.40 -12.70
CA VAL A 110 24.40 -13.12 -12.71
C VAL A 110 23.46 -11.99 -12.29
N THR A 111 23.99 -11.17 -11.39
CA THR A 111 23.44 -9.97 -10.74
C THR A 111 23.54 -8.74 -11.65
N GLU A 112 22.81 -7.68 -11.28
CA GLU A 112 22.87 -6.29 -11.80
C GLU A 112 22.10 -6.13 -13.12
N GLU A 113 21.00 -5.40 -13.27
CA GLU A 113 20.47 -4.21 -12.60
C GLU A 113 18.93 -4.26 -12.67
N SER A 114 18.22 -3.53 -11.79
CA SER A 114 16.74 -3.50 -11.60
C SER A 114 16.10 -4.57 -10.69
N SER A 115 16.85 -5.08 -9.70
CA SER A 115 16.25 -5.73 -8.52
C SER A 115 16.94 -5.29 -7.22
N SER A 116 16.57 -4.11 -6.72
CA SER A 116 16.95 -3.69 -5.37
C SER A 116 15.89 -2.81 -4.72
N VAL A 117 14.70 -3.38 -4.54
CA VAL A 117 13.90 -3.11 -3.34
C VAL A 117 13.74 -4.46 -2.65
N GLY A 118 14.34 -4.58 -1.47
CA GLY A 118 14.60 -5.85 -0.82
C GLY A 118 13.36 -6.72 -0.64
N ALA A 119 13.50 -7.99 -1.00
CA ALA A 119 12.63 -9.07 -0.59
C ALA A 119 12.81 -9.33 0.92
N GLY A 120 12.28 -8.40 1.72
CA GLY A 120 12.10 -8.53 3.16
C GLY A 120 10.62 -8.74 3.46
N ALA A 121 10.22 -10.01 3.60
CA ALA A 121 9.16 -10.50 4.48
C ALA A 121 7.81 -9.74 4.61
N ASP A 122 7.21 -9.23 3.53
CA ASP A 122 5.76 -8.89 3.54
C ASP A 122 5.13 -8.90 2.13
N SER A 123 5.42 -9.92 1.32
CA SER A 123 4.64 -10.20 0.11
C SER A 123 3.30 -10.83 0.53
N MET A 124 2.40 -10.01 1.06
CA MET A 124 1.07 -10.42 1.51
C MET A 124 0.31 -11.04 0.32
N THR A 125 0.10 -12.35 0.32
CA THR A 125 -0.76 -13.00 -0.65
C THR A 125 -2.20 -12.70 -0.29
N PHE A 126 -2.82 -11.74 -0.99
CA PHE A 126 -4.24 -11.44 -0.83
C PHE A 126 -5.07 -12.69 -1.15
N ARG A 127 -5.79 -13.23 -0.15
CA ARG A 127 -6.64 -14.40 -0.34
C ARG A 127 -7.95 -13.92 -0.95
N ALA A 128 -8.22 -14.27 -2.20
CA ALA A 128 -9.52 -14.03 -2.81
C ALA A 128 -10.60 -14.72 -1.96
N ILE A 129 -11.40 -13.91 -1.29
CA ILE A 129 -12.59 -14.37 -0.56
C ILE A 129 -13.65 -14.54 -1.66
N GLY A 130 -14.43 -15.63 -1.66
CA GLY A 130 -15.42 -15.96 -2.71
C GLY A 130 -16.58 -14.97 -2.84
N ARG A 131 -16.28 -13.70 -3.10
CA ARG A 131 -17.19 -12.57 -3.23
C ARG A 131 -17.77 -12.57 -4.64
N THR A 132 -19.08 -12.44 -4.77
CA THR A 132 -19.75 -12.49 -6.08
C THR A 132 -20.07 -11.10 -6.62
N ARG A 133 -20.05 -10.07 -5.78
CA ARG A 133 -20.26 -8.68 -6.18
C ARG A 133 -19.20 -8.22 -7.21
N VAL A 134 -19.65 -7.98 -8.44
CA VAL A 134 -18.77 -7.51 -9.54
C VAL A 134 -18.75 -5.99 -9.68
N LYS A 135 -19.84 -5.30 -9.33
CA LYS A 135 -19.98 -3.83 -9.47
C LYS A 135 -20.61 -3.18 -8.24
N SER A 136 -20.19 -1.97 -7.94
CA SER A 136 -20.77 -1.09 -6.91
C SER A 136 -21.71 -0.06 -7.57
N ASP A 137 -22.53 0.59 -6.75
CA ASP A 137 -23.45 1.67 -7.18
C ASP A 137 -22.73 3.02 -7.29
N ARG A 138 -21.58 3.17 -6.62
CA ARG A 138 -20.71 4.33 -6.74
C ARG A 138 -19.80 4.19 -7.98
N PHE A 139 -19.81 5.20 -8.83
CA PHE A 139 -18.96 5.24 -10.01
C PHE A 139 -17.47 5.42 -9.65
N GLY A 140 -16.60 4.76 -10.41
CA GLY A 140 -15.15 4.93 -10.29
C GLY A 140 -14.47 4.10 -9.20
N ILE A 141 -15.24 3.40 -8.35
CA ILE A 141 -14.69 2.50 -7.31
C ILE A 141 -14.67 1.07 -7.84
N GLN A 142 -13.49 0.45 -7.81
CA GLN A 142 -13.31 -0.95 -8.18
C GLN A 142 -13.54 -1.85 -6.97
N ILE A 143 -14.21 -2.99 -7.17
CA ILE A 143 -14.46 -3.94 -6.09
C ILE A 143 -13.24 -4.79 -5.83
N GLU A 144 -12.85 -4.83 -4.56
CA GLU A 144 -11.76 -5.68 -4.08
C GLU A 144 -12.27 -7.08 -3.73
N GLN A 145 -11.51 -8.10 -4.18
CA GLN A 145 -11.81 -9.51 -3.91
C GLN A 145 -11.46 -9.93 -2.47
N SER A 146 -10.57 -9.20 -1.81
CA SER A 146 -10.14 -9.43 -0.42
C SER A 146 -10.19 -8.13 0.39
N PRO A 147 -11.38 -7.57 0.65
CA PRO A 147 -11.49 -6.22 1.22
C PRO A 147 -10.94 -6.13 2.64
N PHE A 148 -11.13 -7.17 3.46
CA PHE A 148 -10.68 -7.17 4.86
C PHE A 148 -9.16 -7.17 5.01
N ASP A 149 -8.45 -7.99 4.22
CA ASP A 149 -6.99 -8.05 4.25
C ASP A 149 -6.37 -6.75 3.75
N SER A 150 -6.94 -6.18 2.68
CA SER A 150 -6.52 -4.88 2.13
C SER A 150 -6.71 -3.76 3.15
N LEU A 151 -7.91 -3.68 3.75
CA LEU A 151 -8.22 -2.71 4.79
C LEU A 151 -7.31 -2.87 6.01
N LEU A 152 -7.13 -4.10 6.49
CA LEU A 152 -6.29 -4.39 7.65
C LEU A 152 -4.83 -3.95 7.40
N HIS A 153 -4.29 -4.27 6.24
CA HIS A 153 -2.93 -3.87 5.86
C HIS A 153 -2.76 -2.34 5.85
N LYS A 154 -3.71 -1.59 5.28
CA LYS A 154 -3.69 -0.11 5.27
C LYS A 154 -3.82 0.49 6.67
N LEU A 155 -4.64 -0.11 7.54
CA LEU A 155 -4.77 0.33 8.93
C LEU A 155 -3.50 0.03 9.75
N GLU A 156 -2.91 -1.15 9.58
CA GLU A 156 -1.67 -1.51 10.27
C GLU A 156 -0.47 -0.69 9.79
N SER A 157 -0.39 -0.36 8.50
CA SER A 157 0.62 0.55 7.97
C SER A 157 0.45 1.96 8.57
N THR A 158 -0.79 2.46 8.65
CA THR A 158 -1.12 3.75 9.28
C THR A 158 -0.71 3.75 10.75
N SER A 159 -1.05 2.70 11.51
CA SER A 159 -0.64 2.55 12.92
C SER A 159 0.89 2.56 13.09
N LYS A 160 1.64 1.91 12.18
CA LYS A 160 3.11 1.93 12.20
C LYS A 160 3.67 3.35 11.97
N VAL A 161 3.07 4.13 11.06
CA VAL A 161 3.52 5.50 10.78
C VAL A 161 3.13 6.47 11.91
N LEU A 162 1.94 6.32 12.51
CA LEU A 162 1.48 7.16 13.62
C LEU A 162 2.44 7.17 14.82
N LYS A 163 3.16 6.07 15.06
CA LYS A 163 4.17 5.97 16.13
C LYS A 163 5.34 6.97 15.98
N LYS A 164 5.52 7.58 14.81
CA LYS A 164 6.54 8.62 14.58
C LYS A 164 6.12 9.98 15.16
N LEU A 165 4.83 10.21 15.35
CA LEU A 165 4.28 11.43 15.94
C LEU A 165 4.47 11.41 17.47
N PRO A 166 4.58 12.57 18.15
CA PRO A 166 4.67 12.61 19.61
C PRO A 166 3.38 12.13 20.31
N ASP A 167 3.51 11.42 21.45
CA ASP A 167 2.38 10.87 22.24
C ASP A 167 1.43 11.97 22.77
N GLY A 168 1.93 13.20 22.87
CA GLY A 168 1.17 14.38 23.30
C GLY A 168 0.21 14.93 22.23
N SER A 169 0.40 14.58 20.96
CA SER A 169 -0.40 15.14 19.86
C SER A 169 -1.85 14.67 19.94
N VAL A 170 -2.77 15.63 19.92
CA VAL A 170 -4.22 15.36 19.89
C VAL A 170 -4.59 14.56 18.65
N TYR A 171 -4.03 14.93 17.50
CA TYR A 171 -4.24 14.23 16.22
C TYR A 171 -3.82 12.77 16.31
N ARG A 172 -2.64 12.48 16.87
CA ARG A 172 -2.17 11.09 17.03
C ARG A 172 -3.16 10.27 17.87
N ARG A 173 -3.57 10.79 19.03
CA ARG A 173 -4.49 10.09 19.94
C ARG A 173 -5.85 9.81 19.32
N SER A 174 -6.42 10.77 18.59
CA SER A 174 -7.71 10.57 17.92
C SER A 174 -7.62 9.50 16.83
N VAL A 175 -6.59 9.57 15.98
CA VAL A 175 -6.43 8.61 14.89
C VAL A 175 -6.05 7.22 15.42
N GLU A 176 -5.20 7.11 16.44
CA GLU A 176 -4.93 5.82 17.11
C GLU A 176 -6.21 5.19 17.68
N SER A 177 -7.06 5.97 18.34
CA SER A 177 -8.33 5.46 18.87
C SER A 177 -9.25 4.93 17.75
N LEU A 178 -9.37 5.69 16.65
CA LEU A 178 -10.20 5.31 15.50
C LEU A 178 -9.65 4.07 14.79
N THR A 179 -8.34 4.06 14.48
CA THR A 179 -7.68 2.95 13.80
C THR A 179 -7.71 1.68 14.64
N ASN A 180 -7.46 1.76 15.94
CA ASN A 180 -7.56 0.60 16.85
C ASN A 180 -8.99 0.03 16.89
N HIS A 181 -9.99 0.90 16.92
CA HIS A 181 -11.39 0.49 16.86
C HIS A 181 -11.70 -0.24 15.54
N GLN A 182 -11.32 0.34 14.41
CA GLN A 182 -11.51 -0.27 13.09
C GLN A 182 -10.76 -1.61 12.95
N ILE A 183 -9.49 -1.69 13.39
CA ILE A 183 -8.71 -2.92 13.40
C ILE A 183 -9.42 -4.01 14.22
N SER A 184 -9.99 -3.66 15.38
CA SER A 184 -10.72 -4.62 16.22
C SER A 184 -11.93 -5.21 15.51
N ILE A 185 -12.68 -4.37 14.78
CA ILE A 185 -13.84 -4.79 13.99
C ILE A 185 -13.37 -5.69 12.85
N VAL A 186 -12.38 -5.26 12.07
CA VAL A 186 -11.89 -5.99 10.89
C VAL A 186 -11.32 -7.36 11.29
N LYS A 187 -10.50 -7.43 12.35
CA LYS A 187 -9.93 -8.71 12.82
C LYS A 187 -11.00 -9.73 13.21
N ARG A 188 -12.10 -9.28 13.82
CA ARG A 188 -13.24 -10.15 14.13
C ARG A 188 -13.83 -10.76 12.85
N TYR A 189 -14.07 -9.97 11.80
CA TYR A 189 -14.60 -10.49 10.54
C TYR A 189 -13.62 -11.35 9.76
N VAL A 190 -12.32 -11.02 9.78
CA VAL A 190 -11.27 -11.87 9.18
C VAL A 190 -11.33 -13.28 9.78
N SER A 191 -11.44 -13.38 11.12
CA SER A 191 -11.57 -14.67 11.81
C SER A 191 -12.85 -15.43 11.42
N LEU A 192 -13.98 -14.73 11.30
CA LEU A 192 -15.26 -15.34 10.86
C LEU A 192 -15.18 -15.88 9.42
N VAL A 193 -14.61 -15.10 8.51
CA VAL A 193 -14.43 -15.52 7.11
C VAL A 193 -13.49 -16.72 7.01
N GLU A 194 -12.42 -16.76 7.80
CA GLU A 194 -11.54 -17.93 7.87
C GLU A 194 -12.26 -19.19 8.34
N THR A 195 -13.20 -19.09 9.27
CA THR A 195 -13.97 -20.25 9.73
C THR A 195 -14.92 -20.78 8.66
N GLU A 196 -15.55 -19.89 7.88
CA GLU A 196 -16.43 -20.30 6.78
C GLU A 196 -15.64 -21.01 5.68
N ILE A 197 -14.50 -20.45 5.24
CA ILE A 197 -13.67 -21.06 4.18
C ILE A 197 -13.17 -22.46 4.56
N LYS A 198 -12.79 -22.68 5.83
CA LYS A 198 -12.34 -24.01 6.30
C LYS A 198 -13.47 -25.04 6.31
N SER A 199 -14.73 -24.63 6.38
CA SER A 199 -15.87 -25.53 6.42
C SER A 199 -16.24 -26.11 5.05
N ASP A 200 -15.93 -25.37 3.97
CA ASP A 200 -16.29 -25.75 2.60
C ASP A 200 -15.38 -26.86 2.02
N ASP A 201 -14.17 -27.03 2.55
CA ASP A 201 -13.21 -28.04 2.09
C ASP A 201 -13.61 -29.50 2.45
N ALA A 202 -14.57 -29.70 3.36
CA ALA A 202 -14.99 -31.04 3.83
C ALA A 202 -16.14 -31.69 3.02
N GLY A 203 -16.76 -30.98 2.07
CA GLY A 203 -18.01 -31.43 1.42
C GLY A 203 -18.26 -30.78 0.06
N LYS A 204 -17.37 -31.07 -0.89
CA LYS A 204 -17.34 -30.52 -2.25
C LYS A 204 -18.51 -31.07 -3.09
N ASP A 205 -19.43 -30.20 -3.53
CA ASP A 205 -20.20 -30.29 -4.80
C ASP A 205 -21.67 -29.82 -4.73
N LYS A 206 -22.24 -29.49 -3.55
CA LYS A 206 -23.64 -28.97 -3.50
C LYS A 206 -23.85 -27.68 -2.69
N LEU A 207 -22.86 -27.24 -1.91
CA LEU A 207 -22.98 -26.11 -0.97
C LEU A 207 -22.37 -24.78 -1.48
N VAL A 208 -21.69 -24.79 -2.63
CA VAL A 208 -20.90 -23.64 -3.13
C VAL A 208 -21.76 -22.37 -3.34
N LYS A 209 -23.03 -22.52 -3.74
CA LYS A 209 -23.93 -21.36 -3.94
C LYS A 209 -24.47 -20.75 -2.64
N GLU A 210 -24.55 -21.53 -1.57
CA GLU A 210 -25.01 -21.04 -0.27
C GLU A 210 -23.87 -20.36 0.51
N GLY A 211 -22.62 -20.84 0.34
CA GLY A 211 -21.44 -20.25 0.98
C GLY A 211 -21.12 -18.84 0.48
N GLU A 212 -21.25 -18.60 -0.82
CA GLU A 212 -21.02 -17.27 -1.45
C GLU A 212 -21.92 -16.18 -0.84
N GLY A 213 -23.19 -16.48 -0.56
CA GLY A 213 -24.12 -15.53 0.04
C GLY A 213 -23.81 -15.19 1.51
N ARG A 214 -23.25 -16.13 2.28
CA ARG A 214 -22.89 -15.89 3.69
C ARG A 214 -21.74 -14.91 3.83
N ILE A 215 -20.77 -14.98 2.91
CA ILE A 215 -19.63 -14.06 2.87
C ILE A 215 -20.13 -12.62 2.64
N GLU A 216 -21.07 -12.44 1.72
CA GLU A 216 -21.63 -11.11 1.44
C GLU A 216 -22.41 -10.57 2.64
N GLU A 217 -23.17 -11.41 3.33
CA GLU A 217 -23.85 -11.02 4.58
C GLU A 217 -22.84 -10.59 5.67
N LEU A 218 -21.70 -11.28 5.79
CA LEU A 218 -20.63 -10.88 6.72
C LEU A 218 -20.02 -9.52 6.33
N ILE A 219 -19.82 -9.26 5.05
CA ILE A 219 -19.34 -7.96 4.55
C ILE A 219 -20.36 -6.87 4.89
N THR A 220 -21.65 -7.08 4.62
CA THR A 220 -22.70 -6.10 4.96
C THR A 220 -22.81 -5.84 6.46
N LYS A 221 -22.63 -6.88 7.30
CA LYS A 221 -22.56 -6.69 8.76
C LYS A 221 -21.34 -5.86 9.17
N ALA A 222 -20.19 -6.10 8.53
CA ALA A 222 -18.98 -5.31 8.77
C ALA A 222 -19.15 -3.85 8.33
N GLU A 223 -19.77 -3.61 7.17
CA GLU A 223 -20.13 -2.27 6.66
C GLU A 223 -21.01 -1.52 7.67
N GLY A 224 -22.03 -2.18 8.23
CA GLY A 224 -22.89 -1.61 9.27
C GLY A 224 -22.16 -1.24 10.56
N GLU A 225 -21.24 -2.11 11.04
CA GLU A 225 -20.45 -1.81 12.25
C GLU A 225 -19.36 -0.76 12.02
N LEU A 226 -18.78 -0.69 10.82
CA LEU A 226 -17.81 0.35 10.44
C LEU A 226 -18.51 1.70 10.16
N GLY A 227 -19.82 1.72 9.98
CA GLY A 227 -20.60 2.91 9.65
C GLY A 227 -20.33 3.41 8.23
N VAL A 228 -20.09 2.49 7.29
CA VAL A 228 -19.78 2.79 5.89
C VAL A 228 -20.73 2.01 4.99
N GLU A 229 -21.19 2.61 3.89
CA GLU A 229 -22.10 1.94 2.95
C GLU A 229 -21.39 0.89 2.07
N LEU A 230 -20.09 1.09 1.83
CA LEU A 230 -19.27 0.24 0.99
C LEU A 230 -17.88 0.07 1.61
N ILE A 231 -17.41 -1.18 1.77
CA ILE A 231 -16.12 -1.45 2.41
C ILE A 231 -14.92 -0.86 1.66
N GLU A 232 -15.00 -0.73 0.34
CA GLU A 232 -13.98 -0.07 -0.48
C GLU A 232 -13.76 1.40 -0.08
N ASP A 233 -14.81 2.10 0.37
CA ASP A 233 -14.68 3.48 0.84
C ASP A 233 -13.88 3.55 2.14
N ALA A 234 -13.96 2.51 2.97
CA ALA A 234 -13.14 2.43 4.17
C ALA A 234 -11.65 2.20 3.82
N ILE A 235 -11.38 1.45 2.74
CA ILE A 235 -10.01 1.24 2.22
C ILE A 235 -9.45 2.56 1.68
N GLU A 236 -10.22 3.28 0.86
CA GLU A 236 -9.85 4.60 0.32
C GLU A 236 -9.57 5.59 1.47
N LYS A 237 -10.48 5.67 2.45
CA LYS A 237 -10.28 6.50 3.66
C LYS A 237 -9.01 6.11 4.42
N ALA A 238 -8.75 4.81 4.62
CA ALA A 238 -7.54 4.37 5.31
C ALA A 238 -6.26 4.75 4.54
N GLU A 239 -6.29 4.74 3.21
CA GLU A 239 -5.19 5.20 2.37
C GLU A 239 -5.02 6.72 2.41
N ASP A 240 -6.10 7.49 2.37
CA ASP A 240 -6.08 8.93 2.54
C ASP A 240 -5.52 9.33 3.91
N GLU A 241 -5.93 8.64 4.97
CA GLU A 241 -5.40 8.85 6.32
C GLU A 241 -3.91 8.52 6.40
N TYR A 242 -3.46 7.42 5.79
CA TYR A 242 -2.03 7.10 5.70
C TYR A 242 -1.24 8.25 5.05
N ASN A 243 -1.72 8.75 3.90
CA ASN A 243 -1.10 9.86 3.18
C ASN A 243 -1.15 11.17 3.97
N LEU A 244 -2.25 11.43 4.68
CA LEU A 244 -2.40 12.59 5.55
C LEU A 244 -1.40 12.53 6.70
N VAL A 245 -1.24 11.38 7.35
CA VAL A 245 -0.26 11.21 8.44
C VAL A 245 1.16 11.50 7.94
N LEU A 246 1.52 11.07 6.73
CA LEU A 246 2.83 11.41 6.15
C LEU A 246 3.03 12.92 6.01
N LYS A 247 2.02 13.65 5.54
CA LYS A 247 2.05 15.12 5.45
C LYS A 247 2.05 15.78 6.82
N MET A 248 1.30 15.26 7.78
CA MET A 248 1.28 15.78 9.15
C MET A 248 2.67 15.70 9.78
N ILE A 249 3.42 14.62 9.51
CA ILE A 249 4.81 14.50 9.94
C ILE A 249 5.68 15.59 9.32
N GLU A 250 5.49 15.89 8.03
CA GLU A 250 6.22 16.95 7.33
C GLU A 250 5.85 18.36 7.84
N TYR A 251 4.58 18.59 8.16
CA TYR A 251 4.08 19.91 8.58
C TYR A 251 4.23 20.21 10.07
N GLU A 252 4.49 19.19 10.89
CA GLU A 252 4.62 19.31 12.36
C GLU A 252 3.49 20.13 13.01
N ALA A 253 2.25 19.92 12.56
CA ALA A 253 1.08 20.72 12.95
C ALA A 253 0.69 20.64 14.44
N TRP A 254 1.40 19.83 15.24
CA TRP A 254 1.25 19.76 16.69
C TRP A 254 2.12 20.78 17.44
N ASN A 255 3.00 21.50 16.75
CA ASN A 255 3.79 22.58 17.33
C ASN A 255 2.91 23.80 17.64
N ASP A 256 3.45 24.71 18.46
CA ASP A 256 2.79 25.98 18.73
C ASP A 256 2.63 26.81 17.45
N LEU A 257 1.63 27.70 17.46
CA LEU A 257 1.32 28.57 16.34
C LEU A 257 2.54 29.41 15.91
N GLU A 258 2.94 29.31 14.63
CA GLU A 258 4.08 30.04 14.06
C GLU A 258 3.85 31.55 14.07
N GLU A 259 2.67 32.01 13.66
CA GLU A 259 2.29 33.43 13.63
C GLU A 259 0.97 33.68 14.37
N LYS A 260 1.02 34.50 15.42
CA LYS A 260 -0.18 34.94 16.13
C LYS A 260 -0.96 35.93 15.27
N PRO A 261 -2.30 35.90 15.31
CA PRO A 261 -3.09 36.84 14.53
C PRO A 261 -2.85 38.28 14.97
N LEU A 262 -2.91 39.20 14.00
CA LEU A 262 -2.93 40.63 14.28
C LEU A 262 -4.16 41.00 15.12
N PRO A 263 -4.05 41.97 16.03
CA PRO A 263 -5.20 42.44 16.81
C PRO A 263 -6.28 42.97 15.87
N GLY A 264 -7.52 42.53 16.07
CA GLY A 264 -8.66 42.90 15.22
C GLY A 264 -8.85 42.07 13.94
N GLN A 265 -7.93 41.16 13.59
CA GLN A 265 -8.05 40.30 12.40
C GLN A 265 -9.32 39.42 12.42
N TRP A 266 -9.70 38.94 13.61
CA TRP A 266 -10.86 38.09 13.83
C TRP A 266 -12.08 38.87 14.36
N ASP A 267 -12.03 40.20 14.35
CA ASP A 267 -13.19 41.02 14.68
C ASP A 267 -14.12 41.08 13.46
N PHE A 268 -15.22 40.34 13.54
CA PHE A 268 -16.25 40.35 12.50
C PHE A 268 -17.01 41.69 12.46
N PHE A 269 -17.58 42.00 11.29
CA PHE A 269 -18.45 43.16 11.10
C PHE A 269 -19.65 43.09 12.05
N LYS A 270 -19.74 44.06 12.96
CA LYS A 270 -20.93 44.26 13.79
C LYS A 270 -21.90 45.13 13.00
N VAL A 271 -23.05 44.59 12.64
CA VAL A 271 -24.17 45.41 12.16
C VAL A 271 -24.73 46.12 13.38
N SER A 272 -24.43 47.42 13.50
CA SER A 272 -25.10 48.26 14.50
C SER A 272 -26.61 48.21 14.22
N PRO A 273 -27.48 47.97 15.23
CA PRO A 273 -28.91 48.04 15.01
C PRO A 273 -29.25 49.41 14.43
N SER A 274 -29.99 49.44 13.31
CA SER A 274 -30.40 50.67 12.64
C SER A 274 -31.19 51.54 13.63
N THR A 275 -30.57 52.59 14.18
CA THR A 275 -31.24 53.57 15.04
C THR A 275 -32.01 54.58 14.19
N SER A 276 -32.85 54.11 13.26
CA SER A 276 -33.65 54.96 12.37
C SER A 276 -35.06 55.23 12.88
N TYR A 277 -35.37 54.93 14.14
CA TYR A 277 -36.64 55.32 14.76
C TYR A 277 -36.37 56.24 15.95
N PRO A 278 -36.69 57.55 15.85
CA PRO A 278 -36.78 58.40 17.03
C PRO A 278 -37.90 57.85 17.92
N LYS A 279 -37.60 57.73 19.21
CA LYS A 279 -38.54 57.30 20.23
C LYS A 279 -39.18 58.56 20.81
N ASP A 280 -40.15 59.11 20.09
CA ASP A 280 -41.09 60.12 20.61
C ASP A 280 -42.34 59.41 21.16
#